data_AF-A0A319D8J5-F1
#
_entry.id   AF-A0A319D8J5-F1
#
_cell.length_a   1.000
_cell.length_b   1.000
_cell.length_c   1.000
_cell.angle_alpha   90.00
_cell.angle_beta   90.00
_cell.angle_gamma   90.00
#
_symmetry.space_group_name_H-M   'P 1'
#
loop_
_entity.id
_entity.type
_entity.pdbx_description
1 polymer ?
#
loop_
_entity_poly.entity_id
_entity_poly.type
_entity_poly.pdbx_seq_one_letter_code
_entity_poly.pdbx_strand_id
1 'polypeptide(L)' 'MGNMGAQRAGMEKAPTTTEEAAEKMIATIDGATREDTSGRFISVIEGTELPW' A
#
# COMPACT_ATOMS: atom_id res chain seq x y z
N MET A 1 -2.45 -8.15 -9.36
CA MET A 1 -3.73 -7.92 -10.07
C MET A 1 -4.06 -6.42 -10.06
N GLY A 2 -3.47 -5.63 -10.95
CA GLY A 2 -3.69 -4.18 -11.06
C GLY A 2 -5.04 -3.83 -11.73
N ASN A 3 -5.01 -3.14 -12.87
CA ASN A 3 -6.23 -2.75 -13.60
C ASN A 3 -7.19 -3.92 -13.92
N MET A 4 -6.65 -5.12 -14.20
CA MET A 4 -7.47 -6.32 -14.40
C MET A 4 -8.33 -6.66 -13.17
N GLY A 5 -7.79 -6.48 -11.96
CA GLY A 5 -8.54 -6.69 -10.72
C GLY A 5 -9.59 -5.59 -10.50
N ALA A 6 -9.20 -4.34 -10.73
CA ALA A 6 -10.10 -3.19 -10.62
C ALA A 6 -11.30 -3.30 -11.58
N GLN A 7 -11.06 -3.68 -12.84
CA GLN A 7 -12.11 -3.91 -13.84
C GLN A 7 -13.08 -5.02 -13.43
N ARG A 8 -12.57 -6.11 -12.85
CA ARG A 8 -13.42 -7.19 -12.31
C ARG A 8 -14.24 -6.74 -11.11
N ALA A 9 -13.79 -5.73 -10.37
CA ALA A 9 -14.52 -5.09 -9.28
C ALA A 9 -15.46 -3.95 -9.73
N GLY A 10 -15.61 -3.73 -11.04
CA GLY A 10 -16.48 -2.67 -11.59
C GLY A 10 -15.85 -1.28 -11.64
N MET A 11 -14.53 -1.18 -11.43
CA MET A 11 -13.77 0.07 -11.49
C MET A 11 -13.11 0.24 -12.85
N GLU A 12 -13.04 1.47 -13.38
CA GLU A 12 -12.40 1.76 -14.67
C GLU A 12 -10.90 1.40 -14.66
N LYS A 13 -10.22 1.71 -13.55
CA LYS A 13 -8.79 1.44 -13.32
C LYS A 13 -8.51 1.30 -11.82
N ALA A 14 -7.36 0.73 -11.50
CA ALA A 14 -6.90 0.72 -10.12
C ALA A 14 -6.63 2.17 -9.65
N PRO A 15 -6.94 2.51 -8.40
CA PRO A 15 -6.76 3.87 -7.88
C PRO A 15 -5.28 4.24 -7.69
N THR A 16 -4.40 3.24 -7.63
CA THR A 16 -2.95 3.41 -7.42
C THR A 16 -2.21 2.62 -8.49
N THR A 17 -1.16 3.21 -9.06
CA THR A 17 -0.28 2.52 -10.01
C THR A 17 0.71 1.62 -9.29
N THR A 18 1.32 0.68 -10.01
CA THR A 18 2.35 -0.19 -9.44
C THR A 18 3.59 0.61 -9.02
N GLU A 19 4.00 1.61 -9.80
CA GLU A 19 5.14 2.47 -9.47
C GLU A 19 4.89 3.27 -8.19
N GLU A 20 3.73 3.93 -8.07
CA GLU A 20 3.39 4.70 -6.86
C GLU A 20 3.38 3.80 -5.62
N ALA A 21 2.79 2.60 -5.74
CA ALA A 21 2.76 1.64 -4.64
C ALA A 21 4.17 1.17 -4.24
N ALA A 22 5.04 0.94 -5.21
CA ALA A 22 6.43 0.52 -4.96
C ALA A 22 7.23 1.64 -4.30
N GLU A 23 7.14 2.88 -4.80
CA GLU A 23 7.84 4.03 -4.23
C GLU A 23 7.43 4.30 -2.78
N LYS A 24 6.12 4.31 -2.51
CA LYS A 24 5.60 4.51 -1.14
C LYS A 24 6.00 3.39 -0.19
N MET A 25 6.04 2.15 -0.69
CA MET A 25 6.49 1.01 0.09
C MET A 25 7.97 1.14 0.47
N ILE A 26 8.83 1.48 -0.48
CA ILE A 26 10.26 1.70 -0.22
C ILE A 26 10.44 2.83 0.79
N ALA A 27 9.77 3.96 0.61
CA ALA A 27 9.86 5.09 1.55
C ALA A 27 9.41 4.71 2.97
N THR A 28 8.36 3.90 3.10
CA THR A 28 7.89 3.40 4.40
C THR A 28 8.90 2.47 5.06
N ILE A 29 9.54 1.61 4.27
CA ILE A 29 10.57 0.67 4.75
C ILE A 29 11.84 1.43 5.16
N ASP A 30 12.28 2.41 4.39
CA ASP A 30 13.47 3.20 4.69
C ASP A 30 13.32 4.00 5.99
N GLY A 31 12.09 4.45 6.30
CA GLY A 31 11.76 5.13 7.56
C GLY A 31 11.37 4.20 8.71
N ALA A 32 11.33 2.88 8.50
CA ALA A 32 10.81 1.94 9.49
C ALA A 32 11.76 1.79 10.70
N THR A 33 11.23 2.02 11.90
CA THR A 33 11.92 1.71 13.16
C THR A 33 11.21 0.58 13.90
N ARG A 34 11.92 -0.07 14.82
CA ARG A 34 11.33 -1.11 15.65
C ARG A 34 10.15 -0.59 16.48
N GLU A 35 10.25 0.64 16.97
CA GLU A 35 9.24 1.26 17.84
C GLU A 35 7.99 1.66 17.04
N ASP A 36 8.19 2.17 15.82
CA ASP A 36 7.11 2.77 15.04
C ASP A 36 6.37 1.78 14.15
N THR A 37 7.02 0.71 13.65
CA THR A 37 6.41 -0.14 12.61
C THR A 37 6.41 -1.63 12.91
N SER A 38 7.20 -2.11 13.88
CA SER A 38 7.30 -3.55 14.16
C SER A 38 5.99 -4.13 14.70
N GLY A 39 5.51 -5.21 14.09
CA GLY A 39 4.29 -5.90 14.51
C GLY A 39 2.98 -5.22 14.08
N ARG A 40 3.04 -4.17 13.26
CA ARG A 40 1.88 -3.41 12.78
C ARG A 40 1.55 -3.80 11.34
N PHE A 41 0.27 -3.80 10.99
CA PHE A 41 -0.17 -3.97 9.61
C PHE A 41 -0.45 -2.60 9.00
N ILE A 42 0.43 -2.11 8.13
CA ILE A 42 0.37 -0.71 7.66
C ILE A 42 -0.04 -0.66 6.18
N SER A 43 -1.01 0.19 5.86
CA SER A 43 -1.30 0.59 4.49
C SER A 43 -0.27 1.62 4.06
N VAL A 44 0.65 1.25 3.17
CA VAL A 44 1.66 2.17 2.60
C VAL A 44 1.04 3.23 1.67
N ILE A 45 -0.20 3.02 1.23
CA ILE A 45 -0.92 3.97 0.36
C ILE A 45 -1.59 5.07 1.16
N GLU A 46 -2.25 4.70 2.26
CA GLU A 46 -3.02 5.60 3.14
C GLU A 46 -2.19 6.09 4.34
N GLY A 47 -1.05 5.46 4.63
CA GLY A 47 -0.22 5.75 5.81
C GLY A 47 -0.85 5.33 7.14
N THR A 48 -1.91 4.53 7.11
CA THR A 48 -2.70 4.14 8.28
C THR A 48 -2.42 2.70 8.70
N GLU A 49 -2.54 2.42 10.00
CA GLU A 49 -2.57 1.06 10.51
C GLU A 49 -3.93 0.39 10.22
N LEU A 50 -3.88 -0.85 9.78
CA LEU A 50 -5.01 -1.70 9.46
C LEU A 50 -5.19 -2.73 10.58
N PRO A 51 -6.44 -3.15 10.87
CA PRO A 51 -6.68 -4.30 11.72
C PRO A 51 -6.18 -5.58 11.05
N TRP A 52 -5.70 -6.53 11.87
CA TRP A 52 -5.44 -7.92 11.47
C TRP A 52 -6.75 -8.66 11.21
#